data_AF-A0A7S0R7T1-F1
#
_entry.id   AF-A0A7S0R7T1-F1
#
_cell.length_a   1.000
_cell.length_b   1.000
_cell.length_c   1.000
_cell.angle_alpha   90.00
_cell.angle_beta   90.00
_cell.angle_gamma   90.00
#
_symmetry.space_group_name_H-M   'P 1'
#
loop_
_entity.id
_entity.type
_entity.pdbx_description
1 polymer ?
#
loop_
_entity_poly.entity_id
_entity_poly.type
_entity_poly.pdbx_seq_one_letter_code
_entity_poly.pdbx_strand_id
1 'polypeptide(L)'
;GHGFHPDKVWRHHALRVAYVAQHSRHHLESCLDQSPIDYIQNRFFLGADKEVTANTNLMLTEEEEAMRQVRGNVSHIVSRSVRGKALMYECKRTGRKDKDNSWEPLNFLQNMPQYVMKLVKRFDE
;
A
#
# COMPACT_ATOMS: atom_id res chain seq x y z
N GLY A 1 39.18 3.36 -12.03
CA GLY A 1 38.14 4.40 -11.95
C GLY A 1 36.83 3.73 -11.64
N HIS A 2 36.29 3.93 -10.45
CA HIS A 2 34.98 3.38 -10.06
C HIS A 2 33.93 4.49 -10.18
N GLY A 3 33.12 4.39 -11.23
CA GLY A 3 31.99 5.30 -11.47
C GLY A 3 30.85 5.00 -10.50
N PHE A 4 30.53 5.97 -9.66
CA PHE A 4 29.29 6.01 -8.90
C PHE A 4 28.17 6.39 -9.88
N HIS A 5 27.20 5.50 -10.13
CA HIS A 5 26.02 5.83 -10.93
C HIS A 5 25.04 6.65 -10.08
N PRO A 6 24.74 7.91 -10.44
CA PRO A 6 23.91 8.81 -9.63
C PRO A 6 22.41 8.46 -9.63
N ASP A 7 21.99 7.42 -10.36
CA ASP A 7 20.57 7.21 -10.72
C ASP A 7 19.84 6.20 -9.82
N LYS A 8 20.50 5.66 -8.78
CA LYS A 8 19.91 4.60 -7.96
C LYS A 8 19.43 5.11 -6.60
N VAL A 9 18.16 5.52 -6.56
CA VAL A 9 17.47 5.87 -5.31
C VAL A 9 17.02 4.57 -4.63
N TRP A 10 17.67 4.19 -3.54
CA TRP A 10 17.25 3.08 -2.68
C TRP A 10 16.49 3.62 -1.47
N ARG A 11 15.29 3.08 -1.20
CA ARG A 11 14.47 3.43 -0.03
C ARG A 11 14.29 2.20 0.85
N HIS A 12 14.42 2.39 2.16
CA HIS A 12 14.15 1.34 3.15
C HIS A 12 12.63 1.12 3.29
N HIS A 13 12.19 -0.12 3.47
CA HIS A 13 10.77 -0.52 3.51
C HIS A 13 9.95 0.10 4.65
N ALA A 14 10.62 0.63 5.68
CA ALA A 14 9.99 1.33 6.81
C ALA A 14 10.24 2.85 6.80
N LEU A 15 10.86 3.40 5.75
CA LEU A 15 11.19 4.82 5.69
C LEU A 15 9.92 5.65 5.44
N ARG A 16 9.61 6.56 6.37
CA ARG A 16 8.58 7.58 6.19
C ARG A 16 9.24 8.91 5.84
N VAL A 17 8.92 9.46 4.67
CA VAL A 17 9.46 10.74 4.21
C VAL A 17 8.32 11.76 4.15
N ALA A 18 8.41 12.81 4.95
CA ALA A 18 7.52 13.96 4.83
C ALA A 18 8.11 14.94 3.80
N TYR A 19 7.37 15.24 2.73
CA TYR A 19 7.76 16.19 1.69
C TYR A 19 7.02 17.52 1.92
N VAL A 20 7.76 18.62 2.00
CA VAL A 20 7.19 19.98 2.11
C VAL A 20 7.62 20.75 0.86
N ALA A 21 6.67 20.99 -0.05
CA ALA A 21 6.90 21.74 -1.28
C ALA A 21 6.90 23.26 -1.03
N GLN A 22 7.71 24.01 -1.79
CA GLN A 22 7.81 25.48 -1.69
C GLN A 22 6.59 26.24 -2.27
N HIS A 23 5.61 25.56 -2.87
CA HIS A 23 4.39 26.17 -3.41
C HIS A 23 3.11 25.84 -2.61
N SER A 24 3.18 26.01 -1.29
CA SER A 24 2.06 25.95 -0.34
C SER A 24 1.01 27.09 -0.52
N ARG A 25 0.80 27.63 -1.73
CA ARG A 25 -0.14 28.73 -1.99
C ARG A 25 -1.22 28.48 -3.03
N HIS A 26 -1.40 27.26 -3.53
CA HIS A 26 -2.54 26.92 -4.41
C HIS A 26 -3.60 26.00 -3.77
N HIS A 27 -3.40 25.57 -2.52
CA HIS A 27 -4.41 24.86 -1.69
C HIS A 27 -4.70 25.60 -0.38
N LEU A 28 -4.52 26.93 -0.35
CA LEU A 28 -4.81 27.77 0.81
C LEU A 28 -6.05 28.66 0.59
N GLU A 29 -6.80 28.44 -0.49
CA GLU A 29 -7.99 29.23 -0.81
C GLU A 29 -9.32 28.53 -0.45
N SER A 30 -9.30 27.22 -0.16
CA SER A 30 -10.51 26.47 0.22
C SER A 30 -10.66 26.25 1.73
N CYS A 31 -9.82 26.87 2.56
CA CYS A 31 -9.91 26.80 4.03
C CYS A 31 -9.62 28.18 4.65
N LEU A 32 -10.45 29.18 4.33
CA LEU A 32 -10.47 30.47 5.03
C LEU A 32 -11.43 30.49 6.23
N ASP A 33 -12.34 29.51 6.35
CA ASP A 33 -13.37 29.46 7.41
C ASP A 33 -13.16 28.36 8.47
N GLN A 34 -12.07 27.59 8.40
CA GLN A 34 -11.83 26.50 9.34
C GLN A 34 -10.64 26.80 10.27
N SER A 35 -10.90 26.66 11.57
CA SER A 35 -9.90 26.79 12.62
C SER A 35 -8.74 25.81 12.36
N PRO A 36 -7.46 26.22 12.47
CA PRO A 36 -6.28 25.38 12.24
C PRO A 36 -6.28 24.06 13.02
N ILE A 37 -7.09 23.97 14.08
CA ILE A 37 -7.24 22.80 14.95
C ILE A 37 -8.02 21.65 14.29
N ASP A 38 -9.04 21.94 13.48
CA ASP A 38 -9.89 20.92 12.84
C ASP A 38 -9.15 20.18 11.71
N TYR A 39 -8.23 20.89 11.05
CA TYR A 39 -7.37 20.30 10.03
C TYR A 39 -6.42 19.24 10.62
N ILE A 40 -5.81 19.53 11.77
CA ILE A 40 -4.90 18.59 12.47
C ILE A 40 -5.71 17.43 13.06
N GLN A 41 -6.88 17.69 13.63
CA GLN A 41 -7.73 16.61 14.14
C GLN A 41 -8.19 15.70 13.00
N ASN A 42 -8.70 16.20 11.88
CA ASN A 42 -9.10 15.34 10.76
C ASN A 42 -7.94 14.57 10.12
N ARG A 43 -6.72 15.11 10.17
CA ARG A 43 -5.52 14.47 9.62
C ARG A 43 -4.95 13.37 10.55
N PHE A 44 -5.11 13.49 11.87
CA PHE A 44 -4.47 12.59 12.84
C PHE A 44 -5.43 11.86 13.80
N PHE A 45 -6.73 12.11 13.74
CA PHE A 45 -7.69 11.35 14.53
C PHE A 45 -7.72 9.90 14.03
N LEU A 46 -7.27 8.97 14.90
CA LEU A 46 -7.08 7.52 14.67
C LEU A 46 -5.78 7.09 13.98
N GLY A 47 -4.82 7.98 13.70
CA GLY A 47 -3.50 7.59 13.19
C GLY A 47 -3.48 7.07 11.73
N ALA A 48 -4.56 7.30 10.98
CA ALA A 48 -4.65 6.98 9.55
C ALA A 48 -4.44 8.27 8.74
N ASP A 49 -3.27 8.40 8.11
CA ASP A 49 -2.96 9.48 7.18
C ASP A 49 -3.79 9.31 5.90
N LYS A 50 -4.91 10.04 5.80
CA LYS A 50 -5.82 10.01 4.65
C LYS A 50 -5.22 10.62 3.38
N GLU A 51 -4.03 11.21 3.43
CA GLU A 51 -3.36 11.76 2.24
C GLU A 51 -2.58 10.67 1.45
N VAL A 52 -2.21 9.55 2.09
CA VAL A 52 -1.52 8.42 1.42
C VAL A 52 -2.51 7.47 0.72
N THR A 53 -3.78 7.47 1.14
CA THR A 53 -4.81 6.53 0.63
C THR A 53 -5.23 6.81 -0.82
N ALA A 54 -4.78 7.91 -1.41
CA ALA A 54 -5.12 8.35 -2.76
C ALA A 54 -4.09 7.97 -3.84
N ASN A 55 -3.27 6.92 -3.63
CA ASN A 55 -2.45 6.39 -4.72
C ASN A 55 -3.36 5.63 -5.70
N THR A 56 -3.94 6.34 -6.67
CA THR A 56 -4.85 5.80 -7.70
C THR A 56 -4.29 4.57 -8.43
N ASN A 57 -2.97 4.45 -8.50
CA ASN A 57 -2.27 3.28 -9.06
C ASN A 57 -2.48 1.96 -8.29
N LEU A 58 -2.92 2.03 -7.02
CA LEU A 58 -3.21 0.88 -6.17
C LEU A 58 -4.72 0.56 -6.09
N MET A 59 -5.55 1.34 -6.77
CA MET A 59 -6.95 0.97 -6.94
C MET A 59 -7.08 -0.21 -7.91
N LEU A 60 -7.97 -1.13 -7.56
CA LEU A 60 -8.36 -2.25 -8.40
C LEU A 60 -9.33 -1.75 -9.45
N THR A 61 -9.15 -2.15 -10.70
CA THR A 61 -10.17 -1.95 -11.73
C THR A 61 -11.38 -2.86 -11.46
N GLU A 62 -12.51 -2.60 -12.12
CA GLU A 62 -13.71 -3.42 -11.95
C GLU A 62 -13.47 -4.89 -12.35
N GLU A 63 -12.67 -5.13 -13.39
CA GLU A 63 -12.25 -6.46 -13.83
C GLU A 63 -11.37 -7.17 -12.80
N GLU A 64 -10.44 -6.43 -12.18
CA GLU A 64 -9.57 -6.95 -11.13
C GLU A 64 -10.35 -7.26 -9.85
N GLU A 65 -11.33 -6.43 -9.51
CA GLU A 65 -12.24 -6.69 -8.38
C GLU A 65 -13.10 -7.92 -8.67
N ALA A 66 -13.63 -8.08 -9.89
CA ALA A 66 -14.34 -9.29 -10.27
C ALA A 66 -13.46 -10.54 -10.15
N MET A 67 -12.20 -10.48 -10.62
CA MET A 67 -11.24 -11.57 -10.47
C MET A 67 -10.95 -11.90 -9.00
N ARG A 68 -10.84 -10.88 -8.14
CA ARG A 68 -10.65 -11.05 -6.70
C ARG A 68 -11.82 -11.78 -6.04
N GLN A 69 -13.05 -11.59 -6.53
CA GLN A 69 -14.25 -12.27 -6.01
C GLN A 69 -14.41 -13.72 -6.48
N VAL A 70 -13.58 -14.21 -7.42
CA VAL A 70 -13.63 -15.61 -7.88
C VAL A 70 -13.13 -16.56 -6.78
N ARG A 71 -13.87 -17.64 -6.52
CA ARG A 71 -13.50 -18.62 -5.49
C ARG A 71 -12.10 -19.21 -5.72
N GLY A 72 -11.27 -19.21 -4.68
CA GLY A 72 -9.90 -19.71 -4.72
C GLY A 72 -8.82 -18.66 -5.03
N ASN A 73 -9.22 -17.52 -5.59
CA ASN A 73 -8.33 -16.40 -5.84
C ASN A 73 -7.96 -15.65 -4.56
N VAL A 74 -6.83 -14.93 -4.59
CA VAL A 74 -6.35 -14.15 -3.45
C VAL A 74 -7.23 -12.93 -3.27
N SER A 75 -7.88 -12.85 -2.11
CA SER A 75 -8.79 -11.76 -1.77
C SER A 75 -8.09 -10.64 -1.01
N HIS A 76 -7.22 -10.99 -0.07
CA HIS A 76 -6.56 -10.05 0.85
C HIS A 76 -5.22 -10.62 1.28
N ILE A 77 -4.28 -9.71 1.54
CA ILE A 77 -3.07 -9.99 2.30
C ILE A 77 -3.39 -9.69 3.77
N VAL A 78 -3.21 -10.68 4.63
CA VAL A 78 -3.59 -10.62 6.05
C VAL A 78 -2.41 -10.19 6.91
N SER A 79 -1.26 -10.81 6.69
CA SER A 79 -0.04 -10.56 7.45
C SER A 79 1.20 -10.84 6.61
N ARG A 80 2.37 -10.42 7.10
CA ARG A 80 3.67 -10.77 6.53
C ARG A 80 4.64 -11.22 7.62
N SER A 81 5.56 -12.11 7.26
CA SER A 81 6.60 -12.60 8.16
C SER A 81 7.87 -12.91 7.37
N VAL A 82 9.04 -12.70 7.98
CA VAL A 82 10.30 -13.15 7.40
C VAL A 82 10.55 -14.58 7.85
N ARG A 83 10.66 -15.51 6.91
CA ARG A 83 11.08 -16.89 7.20
C ARG A 83 12.41 -17.16 6.51
N GLY A 84 13.46 -17.30 7.32
CA GLY A 84 14.83 -17.33 6.81
C GLY A 84 15.22 -15.97 6.21
N LYS A 85 15.49 -15.95 4.89
CA LYS A 85 15.83 -14.73 4.14
C LYS A 85 14.73 -14.29 3.17
N ALA A 86 13.54 -14.89 3.25
CA ALA A 86 12.42 -14.63 2.34
C ALA A 86 11.24 -13.99 3.07
N LEU A 87 10.60 -13.01 2.42
CA LEU A 87 9.31 -12.46 2.84
C LEU A 87 8.20 -13.43 2.46
N MET A 88 7.41 -13.79 3.46
CA MET A 88 6.22 -14.63 3.34
C MET A 88 4.99 -13.79 3.65
N TYR A 89 3.96 -13.93 2.84
CA TYR A 89 2.70 -13.22 2.98
C TYR A 89 1.58 -14.22 3.25
N GLU A 90 0.78 -13.94 4.27
CA GLU A 90 -0.43 -14.69 4.56
C GLU A 90 -1.57 -14.20 3.64
N CYS A 91 -2.05 -15.09 2.79
CA CYS A 91 -3.04 -14.81 1.78
C CYS A 91 -4.39 -15.42 2.15
N LYS A 92 -5.43 -14.58 2.26
CA LYS A 92 -6.82 -15.03 2.40
C LYS A 92 -7.43 -15.23 1.03
N ARG A 93 -8.03 -16.39 0.78
CA ARG A 93 -8.64 -16.73 -0.52
C ARG A 93 -10.15 -16.62 -0.50
N THR A 94 -10.74 -16.17 -1.60
CA THR A 94 -12.19 -16.01 -1.71
C THR A 94 -12.90 -17.36 -1.60
N GLY A 95 -13.94 -17.42 -0.76
CA GLY A 95 -14.72 -18.64 -0.52
C GLY A 95 -14.02 -19.71 0.33
N ARG A 96 -12.97 -19.34 1.08
CA ARG A 96 -12.34 -20.17 2.12
C ARG A 96 -12.49 -19.53 3.50
N LYS A 97 -12.41 -20.32 4.57
CA LYS A 97 -12.45 -19.80 5.94
C LYS A 97 -11.10 -19.19 6.29
N ASP A 98 -11.08 -18.29 7.26
CA ASP A 98 -9.85 -17.60 7.69
C ASP A 98 -8.80 -18.57 8.26
N LYS A 99 -9.24 -19.73 8.76
CA LYS A 99 -8.34 -20.80 9.21
C LYS A 99 -7.58 -21.47 8.06
N ASP A 100 -8.04 -21.30 6.83
CA ASP A 100 -7.48 -21.93 5.62
C ASP A 100 -6.59 -20.94 4.83
N ASN A 101 -6.11 -19.88 5.47
CA ASN A 101 -5.15 -18.95 4.87
C ASN A 101 -3.83 -19.66 4.54
N SER A 102 -3.21 -19.28 3.41
CA SER A 102 -1.94 -19.86 2.97
C SER A 102 -0.80 -18.84 3.07
N TRP A 103 0.39 -19.31 3.45
CA TRP A 103 1.60 -18.51 3.49
C TRP A 103 2.37 -18.67 2.18
N GLU A 104 2.41 -17.61 1.39
CA GLU A 104 3.03 -17.63 0.06
C GLU A 104 4.23 -16.67 0.01
N PRO A 105 5.35 -17.05 -0.61
CA PRO A 105 6.48 -16.16 -0.79
C PRO A 105 6.21 -15.10 -1.87
N LEU A 106 6.95 -13.98 -1.84
CA LEU A 106 6.78 -12.89 -2.80
C LEU A 106 6.87 -13.33 -4.28
N ASN A 107 7.81 -14.22 -4.61
CA ASN A 107 8.00 -14.73 -5.96
C ASN A 107 6.79 -15.52 -6.47
N PHE A 108 6.07 -16.21 -5.58
CA PHE A 108 4.83 -16.89 -5.95
C PHE A 108 3.71 -15.89 -6.26
N LEU A 109 3.58 -14.84 -5.45
CA LEU A 109 2.58 -13.79 -5.65
C LEU A 109 2.87 -12.93 -6.89
N GLN A 110 4.14 -12.80 -7.29
CA GLN A 110 4.51 -12.13 -8.54
C GLN A 110 4.06 -12.87 -9.80
N ASN A 111 3.89 -14.20 -9.71
CA ASN A 111 3.41 -15.03 -10.81
C ASN A 111 1.87 -15.15 -10.85
N MET A 112 1.17 -14.55 -9.89
CA MET A 112 -0.30 -14.47 -9.84
C MET A 112 -0.79 -13.30 -10.71
N PRO A 113 -2.12 -13.18 -10.93
CA PRO A 113 -2.67 -12.03 -11.64
C PRO A 113 -2.20 -10.69 -11.05
N GLN A 114 -1.98 -9.70 -11.92
CA GLN A 114 -1.35 -8.42 -11.57
C GLN A 114 -1.97 -7.71 -10.36
N TYR A 115 -3.28 -7.86 -10.16
CA TYR A 115 -4.00 -7.27 -9.04
C TYR A 115 -3.52 -7.78 -7.67
N VAL A 116 -2.98 -9.00 -7.59
CA VAL A 116 -2.43 -9.56 -6.35
C VAL A 116 -1.22 -8.75 -5.90
N MET A 117 -0.40 -8.28 -6.83
CA MET A 117 0.72 -7.40 -6.51
C MET A 117 0.27 -6.00 -6.08
N LYS A 118 -0.90 -5.52 -6.55
CA LYS A 118 -1.52 -4.29 -6.01
C LYS A 118 -1.92 -4.49 -4.55
N LEU A 119 -2.48 -5.64 -4.19
CA LEU A 119 -2.83 -5.99 -2.80
C LEU A 119 -1.58 -6.04 -1.90
N VAL A 120 -0.48 -6.64 -2.37
CA VAL A 120 0.79 -6.68 -1.62
C VAL A 120 1.35 -5.28 -1.40
N LYS A 121 1.42 -4.45 -2.45
CA LYS A 121 1.90 -3.08 -2.33
C LYS A 121 1.06 -2.25 -1.36
N ARG A 122 -0.27 -2.37 -1.45
CA ARG A 122 -1.21 -1.69 -0.56
C ARG A 122 -1.05 -2.13 0.91
N PHE A 123 -0.63 -3.37 1.14
CA PHE A 123 -0.35 -3.87 2.49
C PHE A 123 1.00 -3.38 3.04
N ASP A 124 2.00 -3.19 2.16
CA ASP A 124 3.35 -2.78 2.54
C ASP A 124 3.52 -1.24 2.69
N GLU A 125 2.59 -0.43 2.17
CA GLU A 125 2.47 1.02 2.44
C GLU A 125 2.00 1.32 3.87
#